data_AF-A0A2R7YX34-F1
#
_entry.id   AF-A0A2R7YX34-F1
#
_cell.length_a   1.000
_cell.length_b   1.000
_cell.length_c   1.000
_cell.angle_alpha   90.00
_cell.angle_beta   90.00
_cell.angle_gamma   90.00
#
_symmetry.space_group_name_H-M   'P 1'
#
loop_
_entity.id
_entity.type
_entity.pdbx_description
1 polymer ?
#
loop_
_entity_poly.entity_id
_entity_poly.type
_entity_poly.pdbx_seq_one_letter_code
_entity_poly.pdbx_strand_id
1 'polypeptide(L)'
;MVTISTLDPVAIEAVRAVHAGRVADLQQLLDANPRLATARLGDDDPDGMNRTLLHVATDWPGFFPNVAETIRVLVAAGADVNARFHGPHQETPLHWAASLDDLDALHAPIDLGADLNPGGGVIAGGTPLGDATAFGCWKAARALVARGPAPRAVARRDSPQ
;
A
#
# COMPACT_ATOMS: atom_id res chain seq x y z
N MET A 1 11.29 -0.01 -15.72
CA MET A 1 10.32 -0.74 -14.88
C MET A 1 10.04 -2.06 -15.57
N VAL A 2 10.00 -3.18 -14.84
CA VAL A 2 9.80 -4.52 -15.44
C VAL A 2 8.44 -5.03 -15.00
N THR A 3 7.64 -5.48 -15.95
CA THR A 3 6.37 -6.15 -15.69
C THR A 3 6.58 -7.66 -15.76
N ILE A 4 6.03 -8.35 -14.78
CA ILE A 4 6.10 -9.81 -14.63
C ILE A 4 4.67 -10.32 -14.68
N SER A 5 4.41 -11.30 -15.54
CA SER A 5 3.11 -11.94 -15.60
C SER A 5 2.73 -12.51 -14.24
N THR A 6 1.47 -12.38 -13.85
CA THR A 6 0.94 -13.03 -12.64
C THR A 6 0.95 -14.56 -12.72
N LEU A 7 1.19 -15.11 -13.93
CA LEU A 7 1.37 -16.55 -14.17
C LEU A 7 2.84 -16.98 -14.08
N ASP A 8 3.79 -16.05 -13.94
CA ASP A 8 5.19 -16.38 -13.76
C ASP A 8 5.38 -17.11 -12.41
N PRO A 9 6.08 -18.27 -12.38
CA PRO A 9 6.35 -19.00 -11.14
C PRO A 9 6.97 -18.14 -10.03
N VAL A 10 7.86 -17.19 -10.36
CA VAL A 10 8.47 -16.31 -9.36
C VAL A 10 7.44 -15.35 -8.74
N ALA A 11 6.52 -14.83 -9.56
CA ALA A 11 5.46 -13.94 -9.10
C ALA A 11 4.47 -14.69 -8.21
N ILE A 12 4.07 -15.90 -8.62
CA ILE A 12 3.16 -16.76 -7.84
C ILE A 12 3.77 -17.07 -6.47
N GLU A 13 5.04 -17.47 -6.44
CA GLU A 13 5.70 -17.84 -5.19
C GLU A 13 5.90 -16.63 -4.27
N ALA A 14 6.25 -15.47 -4.83
CA ALA A 14 6.36 -14.23 -4.06
C ALA A 14 5.01 -13.81 -3.45
N VAL A 15 3.92 -13.86 -4.21
CA VAL A 15 2.57 -13.57 -3.71
C VAL A 15 2.19 -14.53 -2.59
N ARG A 16 2.47 -15.82 -2.75
CA ARG A 16 2.22 -16.82 -1.69
C ARG A 16 3.05 -16.55 -0.44
N ALA A 17 4.32 -16.18 -0.59
CA ALA A 17 5.19 -15.85 0.54
C ALA A 17 4.68 -14.63 1.30
N VAL A 18 4.23 -13.59 0.58
CA VAL A 18 3.61 -12.39 1.15
C VAL A 18 2.33 -12.75 1.93
N HIS A 19 1.37 -13.42 1.30
CA HIS A 19 0.10 -13.75 1.97
C HIS A 19 0.25 -14.73 3.15
N ALA A 20 1.23 -15.63 3.09
CA ALA A 20 1.50 -16.58 4.17
C ALA A 20 2.43 -16.00 5.27
N GLY A 21 2.95 -14.79 5.10
CA GLY A 21 3.92 -14.20 6.03
C GLY A 21 5.25 -14.93 6.10
N ARG A 22 5.66 -15.64 5.03
CA ARG A 22 6.94 -16.36 4.94
C ARG A 22 8.07 -15.40 4.57
N VAL A 23 8.41 -14.51 5.51
CA VAL A 23 9.36 -13.42 5.29
C VAL A 23 10.74 -13.94 4.87
N ALA A 24 11.22 -15.04 5.46
CA ALA A 24 12.51 -15.63 5.09
C ALA A 24 12.53 -16.11 3.63
N ASP A 25 11.47 -16.78 3.19
CA ASP A 25 11.35 -17.25 1.80
C ASP A 25 11.24 -16.08 0.83
N LEU A 26 10.48 -15.04 1.21
CA LEU A 26 10.41 -13.80 0.43
C LEU A 26 11.78 -13.14 0.30
N GLN A 27 12.54 -13.04 1.39
CA GLN A 27 13.90 -12.49 1.36
C GLN A 27 14.80 -13.30 0.42
N GLN A 28 14.75 -14.63 0.46
CA GLN A 28 15.50 -15.48 -0.47
C GLN A 28 15.13 -15.24 -1.93
N LEU A 29 13.84 -15.06 -2.24
CA LEU A 29 13.38 -14.73 -3.59
C LEU A 29 13.89 -13.37 -4.06
N LEU A 30 13.93 -12.38 -3.16
CA LEU A 30 14.43 -11.02 -3.44
C LEU A 30 15.95 -11.03 -3.63
N ASP A 31 16.68 -11.79 -2.82
CA ASP A 31 18.14 -11.93 -2.94
C ASP A 31 18.52 -12.61 -4.26
N ALA A 32 17.78 -13.66 -4.65
CA ALA A 32 17.97 -14.35 -5.93
C ALA A 32 17.54 -13.46 -7.13
N ASN A 33 16.49 -12.65 -6.96
CA ASN A 33 15.90 -11.84 -8.01
C ASN A 33 15.63 -10.39 -7.54
N PRO A 34 16.66 -9.53 -7.39
CA PRO A 34 16.49 -8.19 -6.79
C PRO A 34 15.48 -7.28 -7.51
N ARG A 35 15.28 -7.50 -8.81
CA ARG A 35 14.29 -6.74 -9.60
C ARG A 35 12.86 -6.96 -9.13
N LEU A 36 12.57 -8.08 -8.48
CA LEU A 36 11.25 -8.47 -8.00
C LEU A 36 10.67 -7.43 -7.02
N ALA A 37 11.50 -6.78 -6.19
CA ALA A 37 11.07 -5.70 -5.29
C ALA A 37 10.45 -4.51 -6.04
N THR A 38 10.96 -4.23 -7.24
CA THR A 38 10.54 -3.09 -8.09
C THR A 38 9.64 -3.50 -9.26
N ALA A 39 9.32 -4.79 -9.35
CA ALA A 39 8.54 -5.34 -10.45
C ALA A 39 7.05 -4.96 -10.32
N ARG A 40 6.38 -4.94 -11.47
CA ARG A 40 4.93 -4.78 -11.56
C ARG A 40 4.33 -6.12 -11.97
N LEU A 41 3.49 -6.68 -11.12
CA LEU A 41 2.82 -7.95 -11.36
C LEU A 41 1.53 -7.71 -12.14
N GLY A 42 1.44 -8.25 -13.36
CA GLY A 42 0.32 -8.01 -14.27
C GLY A 42 0.73 -8.06 -15.73
N ASP A 43 0.04 -7.28 -16.55
CA ASP A 43 0.36 -7.03 -17.95
C ASP A 43 0.58 -5.52 -18.19
N ASP A 44 1.26 -5.20 -19.30
CA ASP A 44 1.55 -3.83 -19.75
C ASP A 44 0.58 -3.38 -20.86
N ASP A 45 -0.52 -4.11 -21.04
CA ASP A 45 -1.54 -3.74 -22.02
C ASP A 45 -2.16 -2.38 -21.62
N PRO A 46 -2.60 -1.54 -22.59
CA PRO A 46 -3.15 -0.21 -22.28
C PRO A 46 -4.34 -0.22 -21.32
N ASP A 47 -5.14 -1.29 -21.37
CA ASP A 47 -6.29 -1.54 -20.48
C ASP A 47 -5.95 -2.54 -19.36
N GLY A 48 -4.67 -2.92 -19.28
CA GLY A 48 -4.11 -3.88 -18.36
C GLY A 48 -4.05 -3.37 -16.93
N MET A 49 -3.85 -4.29 -16.00
CA MET A 49 -3.69 -3.95 -14.59
C MET A 49 -2.40 -4.53 -14.07
N ASN A 50 -1.66 -3.73 -13.33
CA ASN A 50 -0.45 -4.20 -12.69
C ASN A 50 -0.20 -3.49 -11.36
N ARG A 51 0.39 -4.24 -10.42
CA ARG A 51 0.60 -3.80 -9.03
C ARG A 51 1.94 -4.29 -8.49
N THR A 52 2.44 -3.64 -7.46
CA THR A 52 3.70 -4.07 -6.81
C THR A 52 3.46 -5.11 -5.72
N LEU A 53 4.51 -5.76 -5.23
CA LEU A 53 4.39 -6.64 -4.06
C LEU A 53 3.94 -5.92 -2.78
N LEU A 54 4.14 -4.60 -2.69
CA LEU A 54 3.58 -3.81 -1.58
C LEU A 54 2.05 -3.74 -1.66
N HIS A 55 1.48 -3.61 -2.86
CA HIS A 55 0.03 -3.69 -3.04
C HIS A 55 -0.49 -5.08 -2.65
N VAL A 56 0.24 -6.16 -3.01
CA VAL A 56 -0.09 -7.53 -2.59
C VAL A 56 -0.08 -7.66 -1.06
N ALA A 57 0.89 -7.06 -0.38
CA ALA A 57 0.97 -7.08 1.08
C ALA A 57 -0.17 -6.32 1.77
N THR A 58 -0.82 -5.40 1.06
CA THR A 58 -1.95 -4.60 1.56
C THR A 58 -3.26 -4.94 0.84
N ASP A 59 -3.34 -6.08 0.15
CA ASP A 59 -4.50 -6.48 -0.66
C ASP A 59 -5.61 -7.06 0.24
N TRP A 60 -6.85 -7.07 -0.25
CA TRP A 60 -7.95 -7.74 0.44
C TRP A 60 -7.70 -9.26 0.48
N PRO A 61 -7.93 -9.97 1.62
CA PRO A 61 -8.69 -9.55 2.80
C PRO A 61 -7.91 -8.80 3.90
N GLY A 62 -6.63 -8.50 3.69
CA GLY A 62 -5.75 -7.94 4.73
C GLY A 62 -5.39 -8.96 5.82
N PHE A 63 -4.81 -8.46 6.92
CA PHE A 63 -4.44 -9.24 8.11
C PHE A 63 -3.50 -10.42 7.80
N PHE A 64 -2.65 -10.26 6.77
CA PHE A 64 -1.67 -11.28 6.44
C PHE A 64 -0.65 -11.44 7.60
N PRO A 65 -0.23 -12.67 7.93
CA PRO A 65 0.77 -12.88 8.96
C PRO A 65 2.05 -12.09 8.64
N ASN A 66 2.67 -11.50 9.67
CA ASN A 66 3.92 -10.75 9.55
C ASN A 66 3.90 -9.60 8.53
N VAL A 67 2.73 -9.05 8.17
CA VAL A 67 2.60 -8.04 7.09
C VAL A 67 3.52 -6.84 7.29
N ALA A 68 3.67 -6.34 8.52
CA ALA A 68 4.56 -5.22 8.81
C ALA A 68 6.02 -5.54 8.49
N GLU A 69 6.47 -6.77 8.77
CA GLU A 69 7.84 -7.21 8.46
C GLU A 69 8.02 -7.48 6.96
N THR A 70 7.02 -8.09 6.32
CA THR A 70 6.98 -8.26 4.87
C THR A 70 7.15 -6.92 4.14
N ILE A 71 6.43 -5.88 4.56
CA ILE A 71 6.52 -4.53 4.00
C ILE A 71 7.94 -3.94 4.22
N ARG A 72 8.50 -4.08 5.42
CA ARG A 72 9.87 -3.61 5.72
C ARG A 72 10.92 -4.26 4.82
N VAL A 73 10.84 -5.59 4.63
CA VAL A 73 11.75 -6.33 3.75
C VAL A 73 11.61 -5.88 2.29
N LEU A 74 10.38 -5.70 1.80
CA LEU A 74 10.15 -5.21 0.44
C LEU A 74 10.75 -3.82 0.21
N VAL A 75 10.52 -2.89 1.14
CA VAL A 75 11.08 -1.52 1.05
C VAL A 75 12.60 -1.54 1.20
N ALA A 76 13.16 -2.35 2.11
CA ALA A 76 14.60 -2.52 2.24
C ALA A 76 15.25 -3.09 0.96
N ALA A 77 14.53 -3.93 0.22
CA ALA A 77 14.94 -4.44 -1.09
C ALA A 77 14.72 -3.43 -2.24
N GLY A 78 14.23 -2.22 -1.95
CA GLY A 78 14.09 -1.12 -2.91
C GLY A 78 12.69 -0.96 -3.50
N ALA A 79 11.66 -1.61 -2.95
CA ALA A 79 10.28 -1.34 -3.34
C ALA A 79 9.90 0.12 -3.00
N ASP A 80 9.27 0.81 -3.94
CA ASP A 80 8.74 2.15 -3.73
C ASP A 80 7.47 2.10 -2.87
N VAL A 81 7.57 2.64 -1.64
CA VAL A 81 6.46 2.70 -0.68
C VAL A 81 5.25 3.48 -1.20
N ASN A 82 5.47 4.41 -2.14
CA ASN A 82 4.45 5.24 -2.77
C ASN A 82 4.09 4.77 -4.18
N ALA A 83 4.48 3.55 -4.56
CA ALA A 83 4.17 3.00 -5.88
C ALA A 83 2.66 3.10 -6.16
N ARG A 84 2.31 3.49 -7.39
CA ARG A 84 0.89 3.54 -7.80
C ARG A 84 0.48 2.25 -8.50
N PHE A 85 -0.70 1.75 -8.17
CA PHE A 85 -1.44 0.77 -8.95
C PHE A 85 -1.70 1.32 -10.35
N HIS A 86 -1.61 0.46 -11.36
CA HIS A 86 -2.03 0.79 -12.71
C HIS A 86 -3.33 0.04 -12.99
N GLY A 87 -4.39 0.79 -13.29
CA GLY A 87 -5.73 0.28 -13.54
C GLY A 87 -6.75 1.43 -13.48
N PRO A 88 -8.01 1.14 -13.15
CA PRO A 88 -9.08 2.15 -13.09
C PRO A 88 -8.82 3.29 -12.09
N HIS A 89 -8.00 3.00 -11.07
CA HIS A 89 -7.60 3.93 -10.03
C HIS A 89 -6.08 3.92 -9.89
N GLN A 90 -5.53 4.96 -9.27
CA GLN A 90 -4.08 5.13 -9.12
C GLN A 90 -3.67 5.05 -7.65
N GLU A 91 -4.27 4.08 -6.97
CA GLU A 91 -4.10 3.85 -5.53
C GLU A 91 -2.65 3.49 -5.19
N THR A 92 -2.27 3.80 -3.97
CA THR A 92 -0.98 3.41 -3.38
C THR A 92 -1.24 2.26 -2.40
N PRO A 93 -0.20 1.53 -1.94
CA PRO A 93 -0.36 0.53 -0.89
C PRO A 93 -1.05 1.10 0.36
N LEU A 94 -0.85 2.40 0.65
CA LEU A 94 -1.50 3.06 1.79
C LEU A 94 -3.02 3.25 1.59
N HIS A 95 -3.51 3.48 0.37
CA HIS A 95 -4.96 3.51 0.09
C HIS A 95 -5.59 2.14 0.40
N TRP A 96 -4.94 1.06 -0.04
CA TRP A 96 -5.44 -0.30 0.18
C TRP A 96 -5.40 -0.68 1.66
N ALA A 97 -4.28 -0.43 2.36
CA ALA A 97 -4.17 -0.67 3.80
C ALA A 97 -5.23 0.12 4.62
N ALA A 98 -5.51 1.36 4.22
CA ALA A 98 -6.52 2.20 4.85
C ALA A 98 -7.95 1.64 4.72
N SER A 99 -8.20 0.82 3.70
CA SER A 99 -9.51 0.23 3.40
C SER A 99 -9.77 -1.11 4.11
N LEU A 100 -8.86 -1.56 4.98
CA LEU A 100 -8.91 -2.90 5.62
C LEU A 100 -9.01 -2.87 7.15
N ASP A 101 -8.75 -1.71 7.78
CA ASP A 101 -8.66 -1.55 9.25
C ASP A 101 -7.57 -2.43 9.93
N ASP A 102 -6.66 -2.98 9.13
CA ASP A 102 -5.44 -3.67 9.54
C ASP A 102 -4.35 -2.64 9.88
N LEU A 103 -4.14 -2.42 11.18
CA LEU A 103 -3.20 -1.41 11.66
C LEU A 103 -1.73 -1.79 11.44
N ASP A 104 -1.40 -3.08 11.31
CA ASP A 104 -0.01 -3.49 11.07
C ASP A 104 0.36 -3.21 9.61
N ALA A 105 -0.54 -3.53 8.67
CA ALA A 105 -0.41 -3.19 7.26
C ALA A 105 -0.44 -1.67 7.02
N LEU A 106 -1.19 -0.92 7.85
CA LEU A 106 -1.28 0.54 7.76
C LEU A 106 -0.05 1.25 8.32
N HIS A 107 0.41 0.88 9.52
CA HIS A 107 1.50 1.59 10.18
C HIS A 107 2.85 1.35 9.50
N ALA A 108 3.09 0.15 8.94
CA ALA A 108 4.41 -0.13 8.37
C ALA A 108 4.79 0.80 7.19
N PRO A 109 3.93 1.04 6.18
CA PRO A 109 4.22 2.05 5.15
C PRO A 109 4.36 3.47 5.72
N ILE A 110 3.54 3.84 6.72
CA ILE A 110 3.62 5.17 7.37
C ILE A 110 4.97 5.36 8.04
N ASP A 111 5.43 4.38 8.81
CA ASP A 111 6.72 4.40 9.51
C ASP A 111 7.90 4.41 8.53
N LEU A 112 7.70 3.92 7.31
CA LEU A 112 8.67 3.93 6.21
C LEU A 112 8.57 5.19 5.33
N GLY A 113 7.76 6.18 5.70
CA GLY A 113 7.68 7.48 5.02
C GLY A 113 6.73 7.51 3.82
N ALA A 114 5.70 6.66 3.78
CA ALA A 114 4.61 6.79 2.82
C ALA A 114 3.97 8.19 2.89
N ASP A 115 3.65 8.76 1.73
CA ASP A 115 2.80 9.95 1.64
C ASP A 115 1.41 9.62 2.19
N LEU A 116 0.94 10.42 3.14
CA LEU A 116 -0.35 10.23 3.82
C LEU A 116 -1.53 10.82 3.04
N ASN A 117 -1.28 11.71 2.07
CA ASN A 117 -2.32 12.39 1.31
C ASN A 117 -2.21 12.26 -0.21
N PRO A 118 -1.77 11.12 -0.78
CA PRO A 118 -1.84 10.94 -2.23
C PRO A 118 -3.31 10.92 -2.65
N GLY A 119 -3.65 11.59 -3.75
CA GLY A 119 -4.94 11.35 -4.41
C GLY A 119 -4.90 10.08 -5.26
N GLY A 120 -6.05 9.72 -5.84
CA GLY A 120 -6.18 8.59 -6.76
C GLY A 120 -6.93 7.38 -6.19
N GLY A 121 -7.51 7.50 -5.00
CA GLY A 121 -8.39 6.51 -4.37
C GLY A 121 -9.63 6.17 -5.20
N VAL A 122 -10.16 4.96 -5.00
CA VAL A 122 -11.37 4.46 -5.67
C VAL A 122 -12.58 5.37 -5.46
N ILE A 123 -12.69 6.03 -4.30
CA ILE A 123 -13.80 6.93 -4.01
C ILE A 123 -13.45 8.36 -4.42
N ALA A 124 -13.95 8.77 -5.59
CA ALA A 124 -13.81 10.13 -6.13
C ALA A 124 -12.35 10.62 -6.27
N GLY A 125 -11.39 9.71 -6.45
CA GLY A 125 -9.97 10.07 -6.52
C GLY A 125 -9.39 10.53 -5.18
N GLY A 126 -10.01 10.13 -4.06
CA GLY A 126 -9.69 10.58 -2.71
C GLY A 126 -8.32 10.14 -2.19
N THR A 127 -8.10 10.41 -0.90
CA THR A 127 -6.88 10.04 -0.16
C THR A 127 -7.07 8.75 0.62
N PRO A 128 -6.00 8.15 1.19
CA PRO A 128 -6.14 7.00 2.08
C PRO A 128 -7.12 7.24 3.25
N LEU A 129 -7.16 8.46 3.81
CA LEU A 129 -8.15 8.80 4.85
C LEU A 129 -9.58 8.84 4.29
N GLY A 130 -9.73 9.29 3.04
CA GLY A 130 -11.01 9.26 2.32
C GLY A 130 -11.53 7.84 2.16
N ASP A 131 -10.67 6.91 1.72
CA ASP A 131 -11.05 5.50 1.57
C ASP A 131 -11.37 4.87 2.93
N ALA A 132 -10.53 5.06 3.95
CA ALA A 132 -10.81 4.56 5.31
C ALA A 132 -12.17 5.04 5.83
N THR A 133 -12.53 6.29 5.57
CA THR A 133 -13.83 6.86 5.98
C THR A 133 -14.98 6.25 5.18
N ALA A 134 -14.81 6.09 3.86
CA ALA A 134 -15.83 5.54 2.97
C ALA A 134 -16.14 4.06 3.26
N PHE A 135 -15.13 3.26 3.61
CA PHE A 135 -15.28 1.85 3.97
C PHE A 135 -15.59 1.61 5.46
N GLY A 136 -15.64 2.67 6.29
CA GLY A 136 -15.91 2.55 7.72
C GLY A 136 -14.77 1.95 8.54
N CYS A 137 -13.54 2.02 8.02
CA CYS A 137 -12.30 1.60 8.67
C CYS A 137 -11.85 2.66 9.70
N TRP A 138 -12.59 2.74 10.81
CA TRP A 138 -12.42 3.80 11.79
C TRP A 138 -11.12 3.72 12.57
N LYS A 139 -10.49 2.55 12.72
CA LYS A 139 -9.18 2.45 13.38
C LYS A 139 -8.12 3.06 12.47
N ALA A 140 -8.14 2.72 11.18
CA ALA A 140 -7.24 3.28 10.19
C ALA A 140 -7.44 4.79 10.03
N ALA A 141 -8.69 5.25 9.94
CA ALA A 141 -9.00 6.68 9.85
C ALA A 141 -8.42 7.46 11.04
N ARG A 142 -8.62 6.97 12.28
CA ARG A 142 -8.04 7.60 13.48
C ARG A 142 -6.51 7.59 13.46
N ALA A 143 -5.89 6.49 13.04
CA ALA A 143 -4.44 6.40 12.94
C ALA A 143 -3.87 7.39 11.92
N LEU A 144 -4.48 7.52 10.74
CA LEU A 144 -4.08 8.49 9.71
C LEU A 144 -4.21 9.94 10.21
N VAL A 145 -5.29 10.28 10.93
CA VAL A 145 -5.46 11.61 11.55
C VAL A 145 -4.39 11.86 12.62
N ALA A 146 -4.02 10.86 13.41
CA ALA A 146 -3.00 10.99 14.44
C ALA A 146 -1.57 11.16 13.89
N ARG A 147 -1.32 10.66 12.67
CA ARG A 147 -0.01 10.72 11.99
C ARG A 147 0.13 11.90 11.03
N GLY A 148 -0.98 12.45 10.54
CA GLY A 148 -0.99 13.67 9.74
C GLY A 148 -0.52 14.90 10.54
N PRO A 149 -0.10 15.99 9.86
CA PRO A 149 0.10 17.26 10.56
C PRO A 149 -1.20 17.63 11.27
N ALA A 150 -1.09 18.07 12.53
CA ALA A 150 -2.23 18.46 13.36
C ALA A 150 -3.23 19.30 12.54
N PRO A 151 -4.56 19.11 12.73
CA PRO A 151 -5.55 19.85 11.96
C PRO A 151 -5.21 21.32 12.05
N ARG A 152 -5.01 21.96 10.88
CA ARG A 152 -4.77 23.40 10.80
C ARG A 152 -5.87 24.05 11.63
N ALA A 153 -5.48 24.73 12.72
CA ALA A 153 -6.42 25.49 13.53
C ALA A 153 -7.21 26.38 12.58
N VAL A 154 -8.50 26.09 12.43
CA VAL A 154 -9.40 26.96 11.69
C VAL A 154 -9.28 28.32 12.37
N ALA A 155 -8.75 29.31 11.64
CA ALA A 155 -8.75 30.68 12.11
C ALA A 155 -10.20 30.97 12.48
N ARG A 156 -10.45 31.19 13.78
CA ARG A 156 -11.76 31.63 14.23
C ARG A 156 -12.06 32.87 13.40
N ARG A 157 -13.16 32.84 12.65
CA ARG A 157 -13.69 34.05 12.06
C ARG A 157 -14.08 34.92 13.25
N ASP A 158 -13.21 35.84 13.61
CA ASP A 158 -13.58 36.92 14.51
C ASP A 158 -14.67 37.70 13.78
N SER A 159 -15.90 37.56 14.27
CA SER A 159 -17.02 38.36 13.81
C SER A 159 -16.71 39.82 14.10
N PRO A 160 -16.73 40.72 13.09
CA PRO A 160 -16.65 42.15 13.37
C PRO A 160 -17.91 42.58 14.11
N GLN A 161 -17.70 43.34 15.20
CA GLN A 161 -18.75 44.03 15.94
C GLN A 161 -19.30 45.21 15.14
#